data_AF-A0A924RHT1-F1
#
_entry.id   AF-A0A924RHT1-F1
#
_cell.length_a   1.000
_cell.length_b   1.000
_cell.length_c   1.000
_cell.angle_alpha   90.00
_cell.angle_beta   90.00
_cell.angle_gamma   90.00
#
_symmetry.space_group_name_H-M   'P 1'
#
loop_
_entity.id
_entity.type
_entity.pdbx_description
1 polymer ?
#
loop_
_entity_poly.entity_id
_entity_poly.type
_entity_poly.pdbx_seq_one_letter_code
_entity_poly.pdbx_strand_id
1 'polypeptide(L)'
;MNPLLKEAHLDGPDLDAIYRRVAEMTALSRTGTETDHAAEFPLEYDASANDLDDEVIAPSPQTSPYSDHRPALIALIGSMTPAGFEEFCSELLSRVGVEDVETTRYSKDGGIDGTGRLRINEFVSQPIAFQAKKFDGSGRKVSSEEIQRFRGAIGGHIAKGIFFTTTTFSEDAKREARALGKVEIELVDLDRILEICETYEIGLTEQKILVTEPSFFERFRK
;
A
#
# COMPACT_ATOMS: atom_id res chain seq x y z
N MET A 1 22.01 22.19 -32.73
CA MET A 1 22.57 22.63 -31.42
C MET A 1 21.56 23.58 -30.79
N ASN A 2 20.78 23.08 -29.83
CA ASN A 2 20.05 23.92 -28.89
C ASN A 2 20.10 23.20 -27.52
N PRO A 3 20.79 23.76 -26.51
CA PRO A 3 20.94 23.18 -25.19
C PRO A 3 19.77 23.57 -24.28
N LEU A 4 19.65 22.91 -23.12
CA LEU A 4 18.72 23.18 -22.00
C LEU A 4 17.48 22.27 -21.94
N LEU A 5 17.71 21.00 -21.61
CA LEU A 5 16.93 20.34 -20.56
C LEU A 5 17.84 20.28 -19.33
N LYS A 6 17.71 21.29 -18.46
CA LYS A 6 18.17 21.15 -17.07
C LYS A 6 17.17 20.19 -16.42
N GLU A 7 17.63 18.98 -16.13
CA GLU A 7 16.93 18.07 -15.26
C GLU A 7 16.66 18.78 -13.94
N ALA A 8 15.38 18.97 -13.63
CA ALA A 8 14.97 19.29 -12.28
C ALA A 8 15.29 18.07 -11.44
N HIS A 9 16.37 18.16 -10.67
CA HIS A 9 16.65 17.27 -9.56
C HIS A 9 15.53 17.45 -8.53
N LEU A 10 14.46 16.68 -8.71
CA LEU A 10 13.47 16.47 -7.67
C LEU A 10 14.10 15.45 -6.73
N ASP A 11 14.49 15.92 -5.54
CA ASP A 11 14.79 15.08 -4.38
C ASP A 11 13.51 14.28 -4.04
N GLY A 12 13.26 13.23 -4.82
CA GLY A 12 12.33 12.17 -4.46
C GLY A 12 12.87 11.42 -3.24
N PRO A 13 12.01 10.76 -2.47
CA PRO A 13 12.46 10.00 -1.32
C PRO A 13 13.48 8.93 -1.77
N ASP A 14 14.61 8.83 -1.07
CA ASP A 14 15.66 7.84 -1.34
C ASP A 14 15.07 6.43 -1.21
N LEU A 15 14.71 5.84 -2.36
CA LEU A 15 14.10 4.52 -2.45
C LEU A 15 15.02 3.45 -1.84
N ASP A 16 16.34 3.59 -2.00
CA ASP A 16 17.30 2.68 -1.39
C ASP A 16 17.30 2.83 0.13
N ALA A 17 17.14 4.04 0.68
CA ALA A 17 16.97 4.24 2.11
C ALA A 17 15.66 3.63 2.62
N ILE A 18 14.57 3.71 1.87
CA ILE A 18 13.28 3.10 2.23
C ILE A 18 13.40 1.58 2.26
N TYR A 19 13.97 0.97 1.22
CA TYR A 19 14.19 -0.48 1.18
C TYR A 19 15.15 -0.94 2.30
N ARG A 20 16.20 -0.17 2.61
CA ARG A 20 17.07 -0.42 3.78
C ARG A 20 16.27 -0.37 5.09
N ARG A 21 15.42 0.63 5.29
CA ARG A 21 14.58 0.80 6.48
C ARG A 21 13.57 -0.34 6.66
N VAL A 22 12.95 -0.78 5.56
CA VAL A 22 12.02 -1.93 5.57
C VAL A 22 12.77 -3.21 5.94
N ALA A 23 13.94 -3.44 5.34
CA ALA A 23 14.78 -4.59 5.68
C ALA A 23 15.21 -4.57 7.16
N GLU A 24 15.56 -3.40 7.71
CA GLU A 24 15.85 -3.20 9.14
C GLU A 24 14.64 -3.50 10.03
N MET A 25 13.44 -3.03 9.68
CA MET A 25 12.20 -3.27 10.44
C MET A 25 11.79 -4.75 10.43
N THR A 26 11.87 -5.41 9.28
CA THR A 26 11.62 -6.86 9.15
C THR A 26 12.69 -7.69 9.86
N ALA A 27 13.90 -7.16 10.03
CA ALA A 27 14.95 -7.77 10.86
C ALA A 27 14.72 -7.54 12.36
N LEU A 28 14.21 -6.38 12.78
CA LEU A 28 13.90 -6.07 14.18
C LEU A 28 12.73 -6.90 14.74
N SER A 29 11.74 -7.25 13.92
CA SER A 29 10.69 -8.21 14.32
C SER A 29 11.24 -9.64 14.54
N ARG A 30 12.49 -9.91 14.13
CA ARG A 30 13.20 -11.17 14.39
C ARG A 30 14.11 -11.13 15.62
N THR A 31 14.43 -9.95 16.17
CA THR A 31 15.29 -9.81 17.36
C THR A 31 14.50 -9.84 18.67
N GLY A 32 13.56 -10.77 18.76
CA GLY A 32 12.80 -11.11 19.97
C GLY A 32 13.16 -12.48 20.54
N THR A 33 14.34 -13.03 20.21
CA THR A 33 15.00 -14.13 20.94
C THR A 33 16.49 -14.05 20.61
N GLU A 34 17.30 -13.60 21.56
CA GLU A 34 18.78 -13.68 21.55
C GLU A 34 19.22 -15.16 21.43
N THR A 35 20.40 -15.57 20.93
CA THR A 35 21.76 -15.00 20.96
C THR A 35 22.62 -15.56 19.81
N ASP A 36 23.55 -14.71 19.34
CA ASP A 36 24.90 -14.97 18.79
C ASP A 36 25.23 -16.30 18.09
N HIS A 37 25.55 -16.22 16.79
CA HIS A 37 26.93 -16.36 16.32
C HIS A 37 27.07 -15.90 14.87
N ALA A 38 27.98 -14.95 14.64
CA ALA A 38 28.51 -14.64 13.32
C ALA A 38 29.42 -15.77 12.84
N ALA A 39 29.19 -16.25 11.62
CA ALA A 39 30.17 -16.93 10.74
C ALA A 39 29.53 -16.98 9.35
N GLU A 40 30.07 -16.24 8.37
CA GLU A 40 30.91 -16.79 7.30
C GLU A 40 30.32 -18.06 6.67
N PHE A 41 30.01 -18.01 5.39
CA PHE A 41 29.72 -19.18 4.56
C PHE A 41 31.03 -19.93 4.25
N PRO A 42 31.21 -21.21 4.65
CA PRO A 42 32.07 -22.11 3.91
C PRO A 42 31.19 -23.13 3.17
N LEU A 43 31.33 -23.12 1.85
CA LEU A 43 30.88 -24.22 1.00
C LEU A 43 31.74 -25.44 1.31
N GLU A 44 31.23 -26.40 2.07
CA GLU A 44 31.67 -27.80 2.03
C GLU A 44 30.60 -28.69 2.69
N TYR A 45 29.92 -29.49 1.87
CA TYR A 45 28.99 -30.53 2.32
C TYR A 45 29.76 -31.85 2.26
N ASP A 46 30.28 -32.31 3.39
CA ASP A 46 30.83 -33.66 3.54
C ASP A 46 29.74 -34.60 4.05
N ALA A 47 29.60 -35.73 3.37
CA ALA A 47 28.57 -36.72 3.60
C ALA A 47 29.15 -37.91 4.38
N SER A 48 28.85 -38.03 5.68
CA SER A 48 28.83 -39.34 6.33
C SER A 48 27.93 -39.39 7.57
N ALA A 49 27.16 -40.48 7.61
CA ALA A 49 26.18 -40.98 8.57
C ALA A 49 26.25 -40.56 10.06
N ASN A 50 25.09 -40.35 10.68
CA ASN A 50 24.54 -41.35 11.59
C ASN A 50 23.05 -41.12 11.94
N ASP A 51 22.34 -42.23 12.12
CA ASP A 51 20.94 -42.37 12.53
C ASP A 51 20.66 -41.74 13.90
N LEU A 52 19.65 -40.85 13.99
CA LEU A 52 18.73 -40.71 15.13
C LEU A 52 17.41 -40.10 14.62
N ASP A 53 16.36 -40.91 14.70
CA ASP A 53 14.93 -40.62 14.84
C ASP A 53 14.52 -39.13 14.89
N ASP A 54 14.33 -38.54 13.71
CA ASP A 54 13.63 -37.27 13.53
C ASP A 54 12.29 -37.54 12.83
N GLU A 55 11.20 -37.25 13.53
CA GLU A 55 9.88 -37.09 12.94
C GLU A 55 9.99 -35.99 11.89
N VAL A 56 10.00 -36.38 10.61
CA VAL A 56 10.12 -35.45 9.49
C VAL A 56 8.85 -34.59 9.47
N ILE A 57 8.89 -33.47 10.19
CA ILE A 57 7.96 -32.37 10.00
C ILE A 57 8.26 -31.88 8.58
N ALA A 58 7.50 -32.39 7.61
CA ALA A 58 7.48 -31.84 6.27
C ALA A 58 7.34 -30.31 6.41
N PRO A 59 8.21 -29.50 5.79
CA PRO A 59 8.07 -28.07 5.85
C PRO A 59 6.67 -27.71 5.37
N SER A 60 5.84 -27.20 6.29
CA SER A 60 4.51 -26.74 5.94
C SER A 60 4.66 -25.69 4.83
N PRO A 61 3.76 -25.61 3.84
CA PRO A 61 3.90 -24.70 2.69
C PRO A 61 3.84 -23.21 3.03
N GLN A 62 3.82 -22.84 4.30
CA GLN A 62 3.59 -21.48 4.74
C GLN A 62 4.94 -20.83 5.05
N THR A 63 5.15 -19.65 4.47
CA THR A 63 6.30 -18.74 4.62
C THR A 63 7.49 -19.01 3.70
N SER A 64 7.31 -18.75 2.40
CA SER A 64 8.43 -18.31 1.57
C SER A 64 8.97 -16.98 2.13
N PRO A 65 10.29 -16.80 2.31
CA PRO A 65 10.88 -15.54 2.78
C PRO A 65 10.71 -14.35 1.81
N TYR A 66 10.07 -14.57 0.67
CA TYR A 66 9.70 -13.56 -0.32
C TYR A 66 8.25 -13.03 -0.16
N SER A 67 7.50 -13.45 0.86
CA SER A 67 6.03 -13.43 0.79
C SER A 67 5.28 -12.28 1.47
N ASP A 68 5.93 -11.25 2.05
CA ASP A 68 5.21 -10.13 2.66
C ASP A 68 5.61 -8.78 2.07
N HIS A 69 4.83 -8.33 1.08
CA HIS A 69 5.03 -7.07 0.37
C HIS A 69 4.39 -5.87 1.09
N ARG A 70 3.53 -6.10 2.10
CA ARG A 70 2.80 -5.04 2.81
C ARG A 70 3.73 -4.08 3.56
N PRO A 71 4.78 -4.54 4.29
CA PRO A 71 5.72 -3.62 4.95
C PRO A 71 6.41 -2.66 3.98
N ALA A 72 6.77 -3.15 2.78
CA ALA A 72 7.39 -2.32 1.75
C ALA A 72 6.40 -1.28 1.20
N LEU A 73 5.16 -1.68 0.91
CA LEU A 73 4.11 -0.75 0.48
C LEU A 73 3.84 0.33 1.53
N ILE A 74 3.73 -0.04 2.81
CA ILE A 74 3.50 0.91 3.91
C ILE A 74 4.62 1.95 3.97
N ALA A 75 5.88 1.52 3.86
CA ALA A 75 7.02 2.43 3.91
C ALA A 75 7.07 3.37 2.69
N LEU A 76 6.80 2.85 1.49
CA LEU A 76 6.76 3.64 0.26
C LEU A 76 5.63 4.69 0.31
N ILE A 77 4.40 4.28 0.67
CA ILE A 77 3.26 5.21 0.83
C ILE A 77 3.56 6.24 1.94
N GLY A 78 4.14 5.79 3.07
CA GLY A 78 4.52 6.65 4.17
C GLY A 78 5.58 7.70 3.81
N SER A 79 6.45 7.40 2.83
CA SER A 79 7.49 8.31 2.35
C SER A 79 7.01 9.40 1.41
N MET A 80 5.79 9.29 0.87
CA MET A 80 5.26 10.27 -0.08
C MET A 80 5.09 11.66 0.57
N THR A 81 5.19 12.71 -0.23
CA THR A 81 4.73 14.04 0.19
C THR A 81 3.19 14.06 0.24
N PRO A 82 2.55 15.02 0.92
CA PRO A 82 1.10 15.17 0.86
C PRO A 82 0.56 15.26 -0.58
N ALA A 83 1.19 16.09 -1.42
CA ALA A 83 0.84 16.21 -2.84
C ALA A 83 1.07 14.90 -3.62
N GLY A 84 2.17 14.19 -3.35
CA GLY A 84 2.41 12.88 -3.96
C GLY A 84 1.38 11.83 -3.56
N PHE A 85 0.83 11.92 -2.35
CA PHE A 85 -0.26 11.06 -1.89
C PHE A 85 -1.59 11.40 -2.59
N GLU A 86 -1.88 12.68 -2.84
CA GLU A 86 -3.04 13.11 -3.65
C GLU A 86 -2.96 12.55 -5.07
N GLU A 87 -1.79 12.67 -5.72
CA GLU A 87 -1.53 12.10 -7.06
C GLU A 87 -1.67 10.57 -7.06
N PHE A 88 -1.13 9.89 -6.04
CA PHE A 88 -1.27 8.45 -5.88
C PHE A 88 -2.73 8.02 -5.73
N CYS A 89 -3.53 8.72 -4.92
CA CYS A 89 -4.97 8.43 -4.79
C CYS A 89 -5.74 8.65 -6.10
N SER A 90 -5.36 9.66 -6.90
CA SER A 90 -5.90 9.87 -8.24
C SER A 90 -5.61 8.68 -9.17
N GLU A 91 -4.39 8.15 -9.14
CA GLU A 91 -4.02 6.95 -9.90
C GLU A 91 -4.78 5.70 -9.41
N LEU A 92 -4.94 5.52 -8.09
CA LEU A 92 -5.74 4.43 -7.53
C LEU A 92 -7.18 4.46 -8.08
N LEU A 93 -7.84 5.62 -8.04
CA LEU A 93 -9.20 5.77 -8.56
C LEU A 93 -9.28 5.41 -10.05
N SER A 94 -8.31 5.85 -10.84
CA SER A 94 -8.22 5.55 -12.27
C SER A 94 -8.09 4.04 -12.53
N ARG A 95 -7.23 3.35 -11.76
CA ARG A 95 -7.02 1.89 -11.87
C ARG A 95 -8.23 1.07 -11.43
N VAL A 96 -9.02 1.58 -10.49
CA VAL A 96 -10.26 0.96 -10.01
C VAL A 96 -11.44 1.21 -10.98
N GLY A 97 -11.25 2.00 -12.03
CA GLY A 97 -12.25 2.24 -13.08
C GLY A 97 -13.08 3.51 -12.91
N VAL A 98 -12.58 4.48 -12.14
CA VAL A 98 -13.12 5.85 -12.18
C VAL A 98 -12.58 6.55 -13.41
N GLU A 99 -13.47 7.17 -14.17
CA GLU A 99 -13.16 7.91 -15.39
C GLU A 99 -13.00 9.40 -15.11
N ASP A 100 -12.36 10.13 -16.03
CA ASP A 100 -12.20 11.59 -15.98
C ASP A 100 -11.65 12.09 -14.62
N VAL A 101 -10.68 11.36 -14.05
CA VAL A 101 -10.08 11.73 -12.77
C VAL A 101 -9.14 12.92 -12.98
N GLU A 102 -9.45 14.03 -12.31
CA GLU A 102 -8.69 15.27 -12.39
C GLU A 102 -8.34 15.77 -10.98
N THR A 103 -7.07 16.13 -10.76
CA THR A 103 -6.62 16.76 -9.51
C THR A 103 -6.88 18.26 -9.53
N THR A 104 -7.42 18.78 -8.43
CA THR A 104 -7.70 20.21 -8.28
C THR A 104 -6.47 20.92 -7.74
N ARG A 105 -5.92 21.88 -8.48
CA ARG A 105 -4.80 22.71 -7.99
C ARG A 105 -5.22 23.79 -6.97
N TYR A 106 -6.52 23.88 -6.66
CA TYR A 106 -7.10 24.97 -5.89
C TYR A 106 -7.43 24.55 -4.46
N SER A 107 -6.50 24.73 -3.51
CA SER A 107 -6.77 24.43 -2.09
C SER A 107 -7.83 25.34 -1.41
N LYS A 108 -8.44 26.26 -2.16
CA LYS A 108 -9.48 27.18 -1.69
C LYS A 108 -10.90 26.59 -1.72
N ASP A 109 -11.08 25.39 -2.26
CA ASP A 109 -12.39 24.74 -2.36
C ASP A 109 -12.86 24.06 -1.05
N GLY A 110 -12.09 24.17 0.04
CA GLY A 110 -12.46 23.57 1.31
C GLY A 110 -11.94 22.14 1.50
N GLY A 111 -11.08 21.68 0.59
CA GLY A 111 -10.39 20.39 0.71
C GLY A 111 -10.92 19.34 -0.25
N ILE A 112 -11.24 19.70 -1.49
CA ILE A 112 -11.37 18.73 -2.57
C ILE A 112 -10.00 18.66 -3.25
N ASP A 113 -9.44 17.46 -3.37
CA ASP A 113 -8.14 17.25 -4.02
C ASP A 113 -8.30 16.72 -5.45
N GLY A 114 -9.51 16.25 -5.80
CA GLY A 114 -9.89 15.98 -7.18
C GLY A 114 -11.31 15.49 -7.35
N THR A 115 -11.70 15.31 -8.61
CA THR A 115 -13.03 14.81 -9.02
C THR A 115 -12.90 13.71 -10.06
N GLY A 116 -13.98 12.94 -10.26
CA GLY A 116 -14.05 11.93 -11.30
C GLY A 116 -15.47 11.43 -11.53
N ARG A 117 -15.62 10.43 -12.40
CA ARG A 117 -16.91 9.82 -12.74
C ARG A 117 -16.86 8.31 -12.53
N LEU A 118 -17.61 7.82 -11.56
CA LEU A 118 -17.77 6.38 -11.34
C LEU A 118 -18.78 5.82 -12.34
N ARG A 119 -18.32 4.98 -13.26
CA ARG A 119 -19.20 4.25 -14.17
C ARG A 119 -19.84 3.06 -13.46
N ILE A 120 -21.17 3.07 -13.34
CA ILE A 120 -21.93 1.96 -12.73
C ILE A 120 -22.22 0.90 -13.81
N ASN A 121 -22.57 1.36 -15.00
CA ASN A 121 -22.80 0.53 -16.18
C ASN A 121 -22.60 1.36 -17.46
N GLU A 122 -22.88 0.78 -18.63
CA GLU A 122 -22.68 1.44 -19.93
C GLU A 122 -23.46 2.76 -20.10
N PHE A 123 -24.58 2.93 -19.39
CA PHE A 123 -25.48 4.08 -19.53
C PHE A 123 -25.45 5.05 -18.34
N VAL A 124 -24.95 4.60 -17.20
CA VAL A 124 -25.05 5.32 -15.92
C VAL A 124 -23.67 5.53 -15.32
N SER A 125 -23.37 6.79 -15.04
CA SER A 125 -22.17 7.22 -14.32
C SER A 125 -22.54 8.28 -13.29
N GLN A 126 -21.85 8.30 -12.17
CA GLN A 126 -22.08 9.22 -11.07
C GLN A 126 -20.84 10.09 -10.82
N PRO A 127 -20.99 11.41 -10.66
CA PRO A 127 -19.87 12.28 -10.31
C PRO A 127 -19.43 12.01 -8.87
N ILE A 128 -18.11 11.93 -8.68
CA ILE A 128 -17.48 11.78 -7.37
C ILE A 128 -16.51 12.94 -7.11
N ALA A 129 -16.26 13.20 -5.83
CA ALA A 129 -15.17 14.05 -5.37
C ALA A 129 -14.33 13.28 -4.36
N PHE A 130 -13.04 13.54 -4.29
CA PHE A 130 -12.17 12.93 -3.29
C PHE A 130 -11.30 13.94 -2.55
N GLN A 131 -10.90 13.55 -1.35
CA GLN A 131 -9.87 14.21 -0.54
C GLN A 131 -8.87 13.14 -0.09
N ALA A 132 -7.58 13.44 -0.15
CA ALA A 132 -6.49 12.60 0.29
C ALA A 132 -5.68 13.31 1.37
N LYS A 133 -5.74 12.78 2.60
CA LYS A 133 -5.03 13.37 3.74
C LYS A 133 -3.92 12.47 4.27
N LYS A 134 -2.68 12.91 4.04
CA LYS A 134 -1.49 12.27 4.62
C LYS A 134 -1.21 12.77 6.04
N PHE A 135 -0.90 11.84 6.93
CA PHE A 135 -0.44 12.10 8.28
C PHE A 135 0.94 11.49 8.51
N ASP A 136 1.68 12.04 9.46
CA ASP A 136 3.08 11.77 9.76
C ASP A 136 3.33 10.60 10.74
N GLY A 137 2.48 9.56 10.71
CA GLY A 137 2.64 8.39 11.58
C GLY A 137 2.48 8.68 13.08
N SER A 138 2.05 9.89 13.45
CA SER A 138 1.83 10.35 14.83
C SER A 138 0.68 9.66 15.59
N GLY A 139 0.07 8.62 15.01
CA GLY A 139 -1.11 7.95 15.56
C GLY A 139 -2.39 8.79 15.50
N ARG A 140 -2.35 9.98 14.88
CA ARG A 140 -3.53 10.84 14.72
C ARG A 140 -4.55 10.17 13.79
N LYS A 141 -5.76 10.01 14.31
CA LYS A 141 -6.92 9.54 13.56
C LYS A 141 -7.64 10.71 12.89
N VAL A 142 -8.27 10.44 11.75
CA VAL A 142 -9.16 11.41 11.09
C VAL A 142 -10.39 11.64 11.97
N SER A 143 -10.73 12.90 12.22
CA SER A 143 -11.85 13.32 13.06
C SER A 143 -13.15 13.50 12.27
N SER A 144 -14.28 13.55 12.97
CA SER A 144 -15.57 13.88 12.35
C SER A 144 -15.59 15.28 11.76
N GLU A 145 -14.88 16.24 12.36
CA GLU A 145 -14.74 17.60 11.83
C GLU A 145 -14.11 17.62 10.44
N GLU A 146 -13.10 16.78 10.19
CA GLU A 146 -12.47 16.67 8.88
C GLU A 146 -13.45 16.12 7.84
N ILE A 147 -14.25 15.12 8.21
CA ILE A 147 -15.31 14.59 7.34
C ILE A 147 -16.42 15.63 7.10
N GLN A 148 -16.81 16.41 8.10
CA GLN A 148 -17.79 17.50 7.96
C GLN A 148 -17.26 18.61 7.04
N ARG A 149 -15.98 18.96 7.17
CA ARG A 149 -15.34 19.95 6.32
C ARG A 149 -15.31 19.51 4.86
N PHE A 150 -14.87 18.27 4.61
CA PHE A 150 -14.89 17.70 3.27
C PHE A 150 -16.31 17.68 2.71
N ARG A 151 -17.28 17.20 3.48
CA ARG A 151 -18.69 17.20 3.10
C ARG A 151 -19.23 18.59 2.75
N GLY A 152 -18.81 19.62 3.48
CA GLY A 152 -19.19 21.01 3.21
C GLY A 152 -18.55 21.58 1.96
N ALA A 153 -17.40 21.06 1.54
CA ALA A 153 -16.74 21.39 0.29
C ALA A 153 -17.42 20.71 -0.92
N ILE A 154 -17.94 19.50 -0.73
CA ILE A 154 -18.66 18.75 -1.77
C ILE A 154 -19.89 19.56 -2.25
N GLY A 155 -19.87 19.95 -3.53
CA GLY A 155 -20.99 20.65 -4.17
C GLY A 155 -22.21 19.74 -4.38
N GLY A 156 -23.40 20.32 -4.46
CA GLY A 156 -24.67 19.57 -4.56
C GLY A 156 -24.88 18.74 -5.84
N HIS A 157 -23.93 18.76 -6.77
CA HIS A 157 -23.94 17.93 -7.99
C HIS A 157 -23.14 16.62 -7.82
N ILE A 158 -22.37 16.47 -6.75
CA ILE A 158 -21.58 15.26 -6.47
C ILE A 158 -22.49 14.20 -5.83
N ALA A 159 -22.43 12.98 -6.34
CA ALA A 159 -23.23 11.87 -5.85
C ALA A 159 -22.57 11.15 -4.67
N LYS A 160 -21.23 11.06 -4.66
CA LYS A 160 -20.46 10.37 -3.62
C LYS A 160 -19.12 11.05 -3.34
N GLY A 161 -18.74 11.14 -2.07
CA GLY A 161 -17.41 11.56 -1.64
C GLY A 161 -16.51 10.34 -1.36
N ILE A 162 -15.20 10.50 -1.52
CA ILE A 162 -14.20 9.50 -1.10
C ILE A 162 -13.12 10.21 -0.27
N PHE A 163 -12.84 9.73 0.94
CA PHE A 163 -11.82 10.29 1.81
C PHE A 163 -10.71 9.27 2.03
N PHE A 164 -9.53 9.55 1.48
CA PHE A 164 -8.33 8.75 1.64
C PHE A 164 -7.49 9.24 2.81
N THR A 165 -6.86 8.32 3.53
CA THR A 165 -5.85 8.68 4.52
C THR A 165 -4.82 7.57 4.73
N THR A 166 -3.62 7.96 5.17
CA THR A 166 -2.56 7.03 5.59
C THR A 166 -2.70 6.58 7.05
N THR A 167 -3.74 7.03 7.78
CA THR A 167 -4.03 6.60 9.16
C THR A 167 -5.42 5.97 9.23
N THR A 168 -6.04 5.94 10.42
CA THR A 168 -7.37 5.35 10.62
C THR A 168 -8.40 6.43 10.95
N PHE A 169 -9.68 6.08 10.82
CA PHE A 169 -10.79 6.97 11.16
C PHE A 169 -11.25 6.77 12.61
N SER A 170 -11.66 7.85 13.27
CA SER A 170 -12.39 7.74 14.53
C SER A 170 -13.79 7.16 14.31
N GLU A 171 -14.40 6.59 15.36
CA GLU A 171 -15.79 6.11 15.27
C GLU A 171 -16.77 7.25 14.96
N ASP A 172 -16.48 8.47 15.41
CA ASP A 172 -17.27 9.66 15.08
C ASP A 172 -17.14 10.02 13.59
N ALA A 173 -15.94 9.90 13.00
CA ALA A 173 -15.73 10.11 11.58
C ALA A 173 -16.51 9.08 10.74
N LYS A 174 -16.49 7.80 11.15
CA LYS A 174 -17.27 6.73 10.49
C LYS A 174 -18.78 6.99 10.55
N ARG A 175 -19.29 7.45 11.71
CA ARG A 175 -20.71 7.82 11.86
C ARG A 175 -21.06 9.04 11.02
N GLU A 176 -20.21 10.06 11.01
CA GLU A 176 -20.44 11.26 10.20
C GLU A 176 -20.45 10.94 8.72
N ALA A 177 -19.56 10.08 8.22
CA ALA A 177 -19.47 9.69 6.82
C ALA A 177 -20.77 9.10 6.26
N ARG A 178 -21.51 8.37 7.10
CA ARG A 178 -22.79 7.70 6.79
C ARG A 178 -24.03 8.43 7.32
N ALA A 179 -23.91 9.71 7.66
CA ALA A 179 -25.02 10.48 8.22
C ALA A 179 -26.21 10.55 7.25
N LEU A 180 -27.41 10.20 7.74
CA LEU A 180 -28.64 10.16 6.96
C LEU A 180 -28.98 11.53 6.35
N GLY A 181 -29.43 11.53 5.10
CA GLY A 181 -29.83 12.74 4.37
C GLY A 181 -28.66 13.60 3.88
N LYS A 182 -27.41 13.12 3.99
CA LYS A 182 -26.22 13.80 3.47
C LYS A 182 -25.53 12.92 2.41
N VAL A 183 -24.73 13.53 1.54
CA VAL A 183 -23.94 12.83 0.48
C VAL A 183 -23.03 11.78 1.10
N GLU A 184 -23.18 10.51 0.79
CA GLU A 184 -22.34 9.46 1.40
C GLU A 184 -20.84 9.68 1.11
N ILE A 185 -20.00 9.49 2.14
CA ILE A 185 -18.54 9.56 2.03
C ILE A 185 -17.97 8.17 2.27
N GLU A 186 -17.31 7.61 1.27
CA GLU A 186 -16.51 6.39 1.41
C GLU A 186 -15.22 6.70 2.16
N LEU A 187 -14.87 5.89 3.15
CA LEU A 187 -13.67 6.07 3.96
C LEU A 187 -12.64 5.01 3.56
N VAL A 188 -11.46 5.46 3.13
CA VAL A 188 -10.39 4.60 2.64
C VAL A 188 -9.12 4.87 3.46
N ASP A 189 -8.87 4.02 4.45
CA ASP A 189 -7.67 4.08 5.30
C ASP A 189 -6.52 3.28 4.68
N LEU A 190 -5.36 3.31 5.35
CA LEU A 190 -4.15 2.65 4.86
C LEU A 190 -4.36 1.16 4.59
N ASP A 191 -5.07 0.45 5.47
CA ASP A 191 -5.33 -0.98 5.30
C ASP A 191 -6.15 -1.22 4.02
N ARG A 192 -7.19 -0.40 3.79
CA ARG A 192 -7.99 -0.49 2.56
C ARG A 192 -7.20 -0.10 1.31
N ILE A 193 -6.29 0.86 1.40
CA ILE A 193 -5.37 1.23 0.30
C ILE A 193 -4.50 0.02 -0.08
N LEU A 194 -3.93 -0.68 0.90
CA LEU A 194 -3.10 -1.86 0.65
C LEU A 194 -3.90 -2.97 -0.04
N GLU A 195 -5.13 -3.23 0.40
CA GLU A 195 -6.03 -4.20 -0.24
C GLU A 195 -6.33 -3.83 -1.70
N ILE A 196 -6.50 -2.54 -2.01
CA ILE A 196 -6.69 -2.07 -3.38
C ILE A 196 -5.42 -2.28 -4.20
N CYS A 197 -4.25 -1.97 -3.66
CA CYS A 197 -2.97 -2.23 -4.33
C CYS A 197 -2.79 -3.73 -4.64
N GLU A 198 -3.15 -4.60 -3.71
CA GLU A 198 -3.13 -6.06 -3.90
C GLU A 198 -4.12 -6.52 -4.98
N THR A 199 -5.37 -6.06 -4.88
CA THR A 199 -6.45 -6.49 -5.79
C THR A 199 -6.23 -6.07 -7.23
N TYR A 200 -5.65 -4.88 -7.44
CA TYR A 200 -5.43 -4.28 -8.76
C TYR A 200 -3.95 -4.28 -9.17
N GLU A 201 -3.10 -5.00 -8.43
CA GLU A 201 -1.66 -5.13 -8.68
C GLU A 201 -0.93 -3.78 -8.84
N ILE A 202 -1.37 -2.76 -8.10
CA ILE A 202 -0.85 -1.39 -8.20
C ILE A 202 0.45 -1.27 -7.40
N GLY A 203 1.54 -0.97 -8.09
CA GLY A 203 2.87 -0.89 -7.47
C GLY A 203 3.44 -2.26 -7.08
N LEU A 204 2.83 -3.34 -7.58
CA LEU A 204 3.25 -4.72 -7.37
C LEU A 204 3.61 -5.36 -8.71
N THR A 205 4.49 -6.36 -8.68
CA THR A 205 4.84 -7.12 -9.88
C THR A 205 5.00 -8.58 -9.48
N GLU A 206 4.28 -9.46 -10.17
CA GLU A 206 4.41 -10.89 -9.95
C GLU A 206 5.80 -11.39 -10.34
N GLN A 207 6.42 -12.16 -9.45
CA GLN A 207 7.64 -12.91 -9.74
C GLN A 207 7.34 -14.41 -9.69
N LYS A 208 7.64 -15.12 -10.78
CA LYS A 208 7.55 -16.58 -10.83
C LYS A 208 8.73 -17.19 -10.08
N ILE A 209 8.46 -17.80 -8.93
CA ILE A 209 9.45 -18.55 -8.17
C ILE A 209 9.39 -20.01 -8.61
N LEU A 210 10.49 -20.52 -9.17
CA LEU A 210 10.66 -21.96 -9.42
C LEU A 210 11.10 -22.62 -8.12
N VAL A 211 10.32 -23.60 -7.66
CA VAL A 211 10.62 -24.37 -6.46
C VAL A 211 11.06 -25.76 -6.91
N THR A 212 12.20 -26.22 -6.40
CA THR A 212 12.67 -27.59 -6.62
C THR A 212 11.67 -28.56 -5.99
N GLU A 213 11.25 -29.58 -6.73
CA GLU A 213 10.41 -30.67 -6.23
C GLU A 213 11.29 -31.88 -5.88
N PRO A 214 11.70 -32.10 -4.61
CA PRO A 214 12.68 -33.14 -4.29
C PRO A 214 12.17 -34.56 -4.56
N SER A 215 10.86 -34.81 -4.34
CA SER A 215 10.17 -36.08 -4.62
C SER A 215 10.32 -36.54 -6.07
N PHE A 216 10.36 -35.60 -7.02
CA PHE A 216 10.62 -35.90 -8.42
C PHE A 216 11.96 -36.64 -8.62
N PHE A 217 12.97 -36.30 -7.81
CA PHE A 217 14.33 -36.82 -7.92
C PHE A 217 14.57 -38.10 -7.11
N GLU A 218 13.70 -38.43 -6.15
CA GLU A 218 13.83 -39.62 -5.30
C GLU A 218 13.87 -40.91 -6.12
N ARG A 219 13.05 -41.02 -7.16
CA ARG A 219 13.03 -42.18 -8.07
C ARG A 219 14.34 -42.44 -8.83
N PHE A 220 15.26 -41.49 -8.83
CA PHE A 220 16.55 -41.60 -9.51
C PHE A 220 17.72 -41.82 -8.53
N ARG A 221 17.46 -41.81 -7.21
CA ARG A 221 18.45 -42.23 -6.21
C ARG A 221 18.43 -43.76 -6.14
N LYS A 222 19.42 -44.39 -6.77
CA LYS A 222 19.69 -45.84 -6.68
C LYS A 222 20.55 -46.16 -5.48
#